data_AF-A0A9E1KV70-F1
#
_entry.id   AF-A0A9E1KV70-F1
#
_cell.length_a   1.000
_cell.length_b   1.000
_cell.length_c   1.000
_cell.angle_alpha   90.00
_cell.angle_beta   90.00
_cell.angle_gamma   90.00
#
_symmetry.space_group_name_H-M   'P 1'
#
loop_
_entity.id
_entity.type
_entity.pdbx_description
1 polymer ?
#
loop_
_entity_poly.entity_id
_entity_poly.type
_entity_poly.pdbx_seq_one_letter_code
_entity_poly.pdbx_strand_id
1 'polypeptide(L)'
;MIALLTFIKNYWIAFTVFILAVITTLSLWPFEALPSVPGNDKTHHLIAYAVLMFPTALRKPNHWKLIALFFIAYSGAIELIQPFVNRYGEWLDMAANMIGVLCGLVVVKLIIYFFPANIQNSS
;
A
#
# COMPACT_ATOMS: atom_id res chain seq x y z
N MET A 1 -14.38 -2.53 -15.53
CA MET A 1 -13.92 -3.15 -14.25
C MET A 1 -12.91 -4.27 -14.48
N ILE A 2 -13.23 -5.32 -15.24
CA ILE A 2 -12.37 -6.50 -15.43
C ILE A 2 -11.05 -6.17 -16.15
N ALA A 3 -11.12 -5.38 -17.23
CA ALA A 3 -9.95 -4.96 -17.99
C ALA A 3 -8.94 -4.18 -17.12
N LEU A 4 -9.44 -3.29 -16.25
CA LEU A 4 -8.61 -2.53 -15.32
C LEU A 4 -7.90 -3.44 -14.30
N LEU A 5 -8.62 -4.39 -13.70
CA LEU A 5 -8.04 -5.35 -12.75
C LEU A 5 -6.99 -6.24 -13.43
N THR A 6 -7.24 -6.67 -14.66
CA THR A 6 -6.26 -7.43 -15.46
C THR A 6 -5.04 -6.58 -15.78
N PHE A 7 -5.23 -5.31 -16.16
CA PHE A 7 -4.12 -4.39 -16.41
C PHE A 7 -3.25 -4.20 -15.16
N ILE A 8 -3.86 -3.93 -14.00
CA ILE A 8 -3.14 -3.80 -12.72
C ILE A 8 -2.41 -5.10 -12.36
N LYS A 9 -3.06 -6.27 -12.54
CA LYS A 9 -2.46 -7.59 -12.30
C LYS A 9 -1.24 -7.84 -13.18
N ASN A 10 -1.30 -7.48 -14.47
CA ASN A 10 -0.22 -7.70 -15.42
C ASN A 10 0.98 -6.80 -15.13
N TYR A 11 0.72 -5.53 -14.78
CA TYR A 11 1.76 -4.54 -14.46
C TYR A 11 1.97 -4.34 -12.96
N TRP A 12 1.70 -5.37 -12.15
CA TRP A 12 1.65 -5.24 -10.69
C TRP A 12 2.95 -4.72 -10.07
N ILE A 13 4.12 -5.11 -10.59
CA ILE A 13 5.43 -4.63 -10.10
C ILE A 13 5.55 -3.12 -10.32
N ALA A 14 5.21 -2.64 -11.52
CA ALA A 14 5.30 -1.22 -11.85
C ALA A 14 4.38 -0.39 -10.94
N PHE A 15 3.14 -0.84 -10.74
CA PHE A 15 2.22 -0.19 -9.80
C PHE A 15 2.74 -0.22 -8.36
N THR A 16 3.20 -1.37 -7.87
CA THR A 16 3.73 -1.49 -6.51
C THR A 16 4.94 -0.59 -6.28
N VAL A 17 5.91 -0.57 -7.20
CA VAL A 17 7.10 0.29 -7.11
C VAL A 17 6.72 1.76 -7.18
N PHE A 18 5.82 2.13 -8.09
CA PHE A 18 5.32 3.51 -8.21
C PHE A 18 4.63 3.97 -6.92
N ILE A 19 3.69 3.18 -6.40
CA ILE A 19 2.97 3.49 -5.15
C ILE A 19 3.95 3.59 -3.98
N LEU A 20 4.90 2.65 -3.88
CA LEU A 20 5.92 2.67 -2.83
C LEU A 20 6.77 3.95 -2.90
N ALA A 21 7.19 4.36 -4.11
CA ALA A 21 7.96 5.59 -4.30
C ALA A 21 7.16 6.85 -3.91
N VAL A 22 5.87 6.90 -4.27
CA VAL A 22 4.97 7.99 -3.87
C VAL A 22 4.83 8.05 -2.35
N ILE A 23 4.54 6.93 -1.69
CA ILE A 23 4.42 6.85 -0.22
C ILE A 23 5.72 7.31 0.43
N THR A 24 6.87 6.79 -0.02
CA THR A 24 8.18 7.16 0.54
C THR A 24 8.45 8.65 0.42
N THR A 25 8.19 9.21 -0.76
CA THR A 25 8.40 10.64 -1.03
C THR A 25 7.52 11.48 -0.13
N LEU A 26 6.23 11.16 -0.04
CA LEU A 26 5.28 11.91 0.78
C LEU A 26 5.53 11.76 2.27
N SER A 27 5.96 10.58 2.73
CA SER A 27 6.29 10.34 4.15
C SER A 27 7.56 11.06 4.58
N LEU A 28 8.56 11.18 3.70
CA LEU A 28 9.82 11.88 4.00
C LEU A 28 9.81 13.37 3.63
N TRP A 29 8.72 13.87 3.03
CA TRP A 29 8.58 15.28 2.71
C TRP A 29 8.41 16.12 3.98
N PRO A 30 9.13 17.25 4.16
CA PRO A 30 9.01 18.08 5.35
C PRO A 30 7.56 18.48 5.63
N PHE A 31 7.13 18.35 6.89
CA PHE A 31 5.72 18.56 7.28
C PHE A 31 5.21 19.96 6.92
N GLU A 32 6.03 20.99 7.11
CA GLU A 32 5.69 22.40 6.83
C GLU A 32 5.36 22.68 5.35
N ALA A 33 5.77 21.79 4.44
CA ALA A 33 5.60 21.96 3.00
C ALA A 33 4.41 21.17 2.43
N LEU A 34 3.62 20.47 3.25
CA LEU A 34 2.45 19.73 2.77
C LEU A 34 1.16 20.55 2.86
N PRO A 35 0.30 20.52 1.81
CA PRO A 35 -1.01 21.13 1.88
C PRO A 35 -1.92 20.39 2.87
N SER A 36 -2.88 21.09 3.46
CA SER A 36 -3.93 20.45 4.26
C SER A 36 -4.83 19.60 3.35
N VAL A 37 -4.89 18.30 3.62
CA VAL A 37 -5.78 17.35 2.91
C VAL A 37 -6.86 16.84 3.87
N PRO A 38 -8.10 16.63 3.40
CA PRO A 38 -9.16 16.05 4.23
C PRO A 38 -8.79 14.65 4.77
N GLY A 39 -9.26 14.36 5.98
CA GLY A 39 -8.93 13.13 6.71
C GLY A 39 -7.91 13.39 7.82
N ASN A 40 -7.67 12.37 8.63
CA ASN A 40 -6.55 12.38 9.58
C ASN A 40 -5.38 11.57 9.02
N ASP A 41 -4.20 11.84 9.56
CA ASP A 41 -2.95 11.23 9.15
C ASP A 41 -3.02 9.69 9.14
N LYS A 42 -3.55 9.08 10.21
CA LYS A 42 -3.78 7.63 10.33
C LYS A 42 -4.66 7.05 9.22
N THR A 43 -5.65 7.80 8.73
CA THR A 43 -6.51 7.37 7.62
C THR A 43 -5.73 7.40 6.31
N HIS A 44 -4.87 8.41 6.11
CA HIS A 44 -3.98 8.45 4.95
C HIS A 44 -3.01 7.26 4.96
N HIS A 45 -2.41 6.96 6.11
CA HIS A 45 -1.54 5.79 6.31
C HIS A 45 -2.25 4.46 6.00
N LEU A 46 -3.44 4.25 6.56
CA LEU A 46 -4.24 3.05 6.30
C LEU A 46 -4.56 2.89 4.81
N ILE A 47 -5.03 3.95 4.15
CA ILE A 47 -5.40 3.92 2.73
C ILE A 47 -4.17 3.69 1.87
N ALA A 48 -3.07 4.39 2.14
CA ALA A 48 -1.82 4.27 1.39
C ALA A 48 -1.30 2.83 1.37
N TYR A 49 -1.26 2.17 2.53
CA TYR A 49 -0.77 0.80 2.62
C TYR A 49 -1.77 -0.24 2.09
N ALA A 50 -3.07 0.03 2.16
CA ALA A 50 -4.07 -0.79 1.48
C ALA A 50 -3.91 -0.74 -0.04
N VAL A 51 -3.67 0.45 -0.60
CA VAL A 51 -3.41 0.67 -2.03
C VAL A 51 -2.08 0.04 -2.45
N LEU A 52 -1.03 0.15 -1.64
CA LEU A 52 0.28 -0.48 -1.88
C LEU A 52 0.16 -2.02 -1.97
N MET A 53 -0.62 -2.62 -1.07
CA MET A 53 -0.80 -4.08 -1.05
C MET A 53 -1.67 -4.59 -2.20
N PHE A 54 -2.52 -3.75 -2.77
CA PHE A 54 -3.54 -4.14 -3.74
C PHE A 54 -2.98 -4.84 -5.00
N PRO A 55 -2.00 -4.30 -5.76
CA PRO A 55 -1.46 -4.97 -6.94
C PRO A 55 -0.78 -6.31 -6.61
N THR A 56 -0.04 -6.36 -5.49
CA THR A 56 0.61 -7.58 -5.01
C THR A 56 -0.40 -8.65 -4.63
N ALA A 57 -1.46 -8.28 -3.90
CA ALA A 57 -2.53 -9.19 -3.51
C ALA A 57 -3.31 -9.70 -4.74
N LEU A 58 -3.52 -8.85 -5.74
CA LEU A 58 -4.23 -9.19 -6.98
C LEU A 58 -3.43 -10.16 -7.85
N ARG A 59 -2.12 -9.97 -7.96
CA ARG A 59 -1.23 -10.90 -8.69
C ARG A 59 -0.98 -12.20 -7.93
N LYS A 60 -0.87 -12.12 -6.60
CA LYS A 60 -0.56 -13.22 -5.67
C LYS A 60 0.67 -14.06 -6.10
N PRO A 61 1.87 -13.46 -6.28
CA PRO A 61 3.08 -14.22 -6.58
C PRO A 61 3.44 -15.19 -5.44
N ASN A 62 4.27 -16.21 -5.69
CA ASN A 62 4.63 -17.24 -4.70
C ASN A 62 5.10 -16.66 -3.36
N HIS A 63 5.80 -15.51 -3.40
CA HIS A 63 6.41 -14.86 -2.23
C HIS A 63 5.61 -13.66 -1.71
N TRP A 64 4.31 -13.54 -2.02
CA TRP A 64 3.50 -12.36 -1.64
C TRP A 64 3.51 -12.06 -0.12
N LYS A 65 3.66 -13.08 0.73
CA LYS A 65 3.78 -12.90 2.20
C LYS A 65 5.07 -12.18 2.59
N LEU A 66 6.18 -12.51 1.92
CA LEU A 66 7.46 -11.83 2.13
C LEU A 66 7.39 -10.37 1.65
N ILE A 67 6.66 -10.11 0.56
CA ILE A 67 6.42 -8.75 0.07
C ILE A 67 5.57 -7.95 1.08
N ALA A 68 4.52 -8.55 1.64
CA ALA A 68 3.72 -7.91 2.68
C ALA A 68 4.54 -7.61 3.95
N LEU A 69 5.37 -8.56 4.38
CA LEU A 69 6.30 -8.35 5.50
C LEU A 69 7.31 -7.24 5.18
N PHE A 70 7.82 -7.20 3.94
CA PHE A 70 8.68 -6.14 3.47
C PHE A 70 7.99 -4.77 3.56
N PHE A 71 6.72 -4.63 3.15
CA PHE A 71 6.00 -3.35 3.29
C PHE A 71 5.92 -2.88 4.75
N ILE A 72 5.65 -3.79 5.69
CA ILE A 72 5.58 -3.45 7.12
C ILE A 72 6.97 -3.09 7.67
N ALA A 73 8.01 -3.84 7.29
CA ALA A 73 9.38 -3.52 7.71
C ALA A 73 9.85 -2.19 7.13
N TYR A 74 9.53 -1.93 5.86
CA TYR A 74 9.84 -0.69 5.16
C TYR A 74 9.10 0.50 5.77
N SER A 75 7.84 0.33 6.17
CA SER A 75 7.10 1.38 6.88
C SER A 75 7.75 1.72 8.21
N GLY A 76 8.16 0.71 8.99
CA GLY A 76 8.88 0.93 10.24
C GLY A 76 10.21 1.67 10.02
N ALA A 77 10.94 1.35 8.94
CA ALA A 77 12.15 2.08 8.59
C ALA A 77 11.87 3.55 8.25
N ILE A 78 10.79 3.85 7.53
CA ILE A 78 10.36 5.24 7.27
C ILE A 78 10.09 5.98 8.58
N GLU A 79 9.31 5.42 9.50
CA GLU A 79 9.03 6.05 10.81
C GLU A 79 10.30 6.39 11.59
N LEU A 80 11.31 5.51 11.53
CA LEU A 80 12.62 5.75 12.15
C LEU A 80 13.42 6.86 11.45
N ILE A 81 13.22 7.06 10.13
CA ILE A 81 13.93 8.08 9.33
C ILE A 81 13.25 9.46 9.45
N GLN A 82 11.92 9.51 9.64
CA GLN A 82 11.14 10.74 9.69
C GLN A 82 11.72 11.85 10.61
N PRO A 83 12.23 11.56 11.84
CA PRO A 83 12.84 12.58 12.70
C PRO A 83 14.03 13.32 12.07
N PHE A 84 14.74 12.69 11.14
CA PHE A 84 15.90 13.27 10.47
C PHE A 84 15.53 14.23 9.32
N VAL A 85 14.24 14.34 8.98
CA VAL A 85 13.72 15.19 7.89
C VAL A 85 12.62 16.15 8.39
N ASN A 86 12.66 16.55 9.66
CA ASN A 86 11.68 17.42 10.32
C ASN A 86 10.24 16.87 10.25
N ARG A 87 10.10 15.57 10.50
CA ARG A 87 8.81 14.89 10.69
C ARG A 87 8.76 14.15 12.02
N TYR A 88 7.56 13.83 12.46
CA TYR A 88 7.31 13.09 13.68
C TYR A 88 6.98 11.65 13.33
N GLY A 89 7.89 10.72 13.61
CA GLY A 89 7.56 9.31 13.51
C GLY A 89 6.61 8.91 14.64
N GLU A 90 5.48 8.26 14.31
CA GLU A 90 4.53 7.76 15.29
C GLU A 90 4.31 6.25 15.17
N TRP A 91 4.36 5.55 16.31
CA TRP A 91 4.08 4.11 16.36
C TRP A 91 2.62 3.77 15.97
N LEU A 92 1.70 4.73 16.13
CA LEU A 92 0.32 4.56 15.68
C LEU A 92 0.19 4.60 14.16
N ASP A 93 1.08 5.29 13.46
CA ASP A 93 1.12 5.30 12.00
C ASP A 93 1.66 3.98 11.47
N MET A 94 2.66 3.40 12.15
CA MET A 94 3.08 2.01 11.90
C MET A 94 1.91 1.02 12.07
N ALA A 95 1.09 1.18 13.12
CA ALA A 95 -0.09 0.33 13.30
C ALA A 95 -1.13 0.53 12.18
N ALA A 96 -1.38 1.78 11.76
CA ALA A 96 -2.27 2.10 10.65
C ALA A 96 -1.77 1.50 9.32
N ASN A 97 -0.46 1.56 9.05
CA ASN A 97 0.18 0.97 7.88
C ASN A 97 -0.03 -0.55 7.85
N MET A 98 0.21 -1.24 8.97
CA MET A 98 0.01 -2.69 9.10
C MET A 98 -1.46 -3.07 8.86
N ILE A 99 -2.40 -2.35 9.45
CA ILE A 99 -3.84 -2.55 9.23
C ILE A 99 -4.18 -2.31 7.75
N GLY A 100 -3.61 -1.27 7.14
CA GLY A 100 -3.75 -0.99 5.70
C GLY A 100 -3.35 -2.17 4.83
N VAL A 101 -2.18 -2.77 5.07
CA VAL A 101 -1.73 -3.98 4.34
C VAL A 101 -2.75 -5.12 4.46
N LEU A 102 -3.28 -5.36 5.66
CA LEU A 102 -4.31 -6.39 5.89
C LEU A 102 -5.62 -6.05 5.17
N CYS A 103 -6.06 -4.79 5.21
CA CYS A 103 -7.24 -4.31 4.50
C CYS A 103 -7.10 -4.51 2.99
N GLY A 104 -5.94 -4.17 2.40
CA GLY A 104 -5.69 -4.39 0.97
C GLY A 104 -5.83 -5.87 0.57
N LEU A 105 -5.35 -6.78 1.41
CA LEU A 105 -5.55 -8.23 1.22
C LEU A 105 -7.02 -8.64 1.28
N VAL A 106 -7.77 -8.14 2.27
CA VAL A 106 -9.20 -8.45 2.43
C VAL A 106 -10.00 -7.92 1.24
N VAL A 107 -9.75 -6.69 0.81
CA VAL A 107 -10.42 -6.07 -0.35
C VAL A 107 -10.24 -6.92 -1.60
N VAL A 108 -9.00 -7.34 -1.90
CA VAL A 108 -8.75 -8.19 -3.07
C VAL A 108 -9.41 -9.56 -2.94
N LYS A 109 -9.41 -10.18 -1.75
CA LYS A 109 -10.13 -11.44 -1.52
C LYS A 109 -11.62 -11.30 -1.78
N LEU A 110 -12.24 -10.21 -1.32
CA LEU A 110 -13.66 -9.93 -1.57
C LEU A 110 -13.93 -9.74 -3.07
N ILE A 111 -13.08 -8.98 -3.78
CA ILE A 111 -13.20 -8.81 -5.23
C ILE A 111 -13.14 -10.17 -5.96
N ILE A 112 -12.18 -11.03 -5.61
CA ILE A 112 -12.04 -12.35 -6.23
C ILE A 112 -13.23 -13.26 -5.88
N TYR A 113 -13.75 -13.16 -4.65
CA TYR A 113 -14.91 -13.94 -4.19
C TYR A 113 -16.18 -13.58 -4.96
N PHE A 114 -16.46 -12.28 -5.15
CA PHE A 114 -17.65 -11.83 -5.88
C PHE A 114 -17.49 -11.87 -7.41
N PHE A 115 -16.27 -11.86 -7.94
CA PHE A 115 -16.00 -11.84 -9.38
C PHE A 115 -14.95 -12.89 -9.85
N PRO A 116 -15.16 -14.20 -9.58
CA PRO A 116 -14.14 -15.23 -9.79
C PRO A 116 -13.83 -15.50 -11.28
N ALA A 117 -14.84 -15.49 -12.16
CA ALA A 117 -14.72 -15.88 -13.57
C ALA A 117 -13.84 -14.93 -14.42
N ASN A 118 -13.58 -13.72 -13.93
CA ASN A 118 -13.01 -12.63 -14.71
C ASN A 118 -11.52 -12.34 -14.45
N ILE A 119 -10.93 -12.89 -13.38
CA ILE A 119 -9.54 -12.60 -12.99
C ILE A 119 -8.61 -13.81 -13.15
N GLN A 120 -9.16 -15.04 -13.15
CA GLN A 120 -8.36 -16.26 -13.31
C GLN A 120 -8.06 -16.60 -14.79
N ASN A 121 -8.90 -16.15 -15.73
CA ASN A 121 -8.76 -16.44 -17.16
C ASN A 121 -7.89 -15.43 -17.94
N SER A 122 -7.41 -14.37 -17.27
CA SER A 122 -6.41 -13.47 -17.84
C SER A 122 -5.02 -13.93 -17.46
N SER A 123 -4.54 -14.94 -18.17
CA SER A 123 -3.16 -15.40 -18.20
C SER A 123 -2.46 -14.86 -19.43
#